data_AF-A0A1E5VJB8-F1
#
_entry.id   AF-A0A1E5VJB8-F1
#
_cell.length_a   1.000
_cell.length_b   1.000
_cell.length_c   1.000
_cell.angle_alpha   90.00
_cell.angle_beta   90.00
_cell.angle_gamma   90.00
#
_symmetry.space_group_name_H-M   'P 1'
#
loop_
_entity.id
_entity.type
_entity.pdbx_description
1 polymer ?
#
loop_
_entity_poly.entity_id
_entity_poly.type
_entity_poly.pdbx_seq_one_letter_code
_entity_poly.pdbx_strand_id
1 'polypeptide(L)'
;MARRALLPARRHRGGVFLLQRQGPLAAARAVTTDPSAPPTRFLSVWLAAGFAVSVAWAYVVANEVLALLVSAGIVLSLDTATLALTVLAWGNSLGDLITNVAMASRGGPGGAQVAVSGCYGGPVFNVLVHLGMSMLLSCWAGYPRPLEIPREPGLYRTMGFVVGGLLWAVVVLPRRGMKVGSTLGFGLLVIYLGFLCINISQLESQL
;
A
#
# COMPACT_ATOMS: atom_id res chain seq x y z
N MET A 1 22.45 -33.58 37.58
CA MET A 1 21.58 -34.50 36.80
C MET A 1 20.57 -33.64 36.05
N ALA A 2 20.95 -33.22 34.83
CA ALA A 2 20.22 -32.27 34.01
C ALA A 2 19.43 -33.00 32.92
N ARG A 3 18.17 -32.58 32.67
CA ARG A 3 17.54 -32.61 31.34
C ARG A 3 16.24 -31.82 31.35
N ARG A 4 16.36 -30.54 30.97
CA ARG A 4 15.27 -29.71 30.45
C ARG A 4 14.80 -30.33 29.13
N ALA A 5 13.52 -30.69 29.06
CA ALA A 5 12.85 -31.11 27.84
C ALA A 5 12.72 -29.89 26.91
N LEU A 6 13.58 -29.87 25.88
CA LEU A 6 13.53 -28.94 24.76
C LEU A 6 12.27 -29.19 23.95
N LEU A 7 11.33 -28.25 24.01
CA LEU A 7 10.28 -28.07 23.00
C LEU A 7 10.96 -27.92 21.63
N PRO A 8 10.58 -28.69 20.59
CA PRO A 8 11.03 -28.41 19.25
C PRO A 8 10.30 -27.16 18.76
N ALA A 9 11.05 -26.07 18.63
CA ALA A 9 10.63 -24.86 17.95
C ALA A 9 10.05 -25.20 16.58
N ARG A 10 8.78 -24.82 16.33
CA ARG A 10 8.18 -24.78 15.00
C ARG A 10 8.96 -23.78 14.14
N ARG A 11 10.01 -24.28 13.49
CA ARG A 11 10.88 -23.52 12.61
C ARG A 11 10.21 -23.37 11.24
N HIS A 12 10.01 -22.10 10.84
CA HIS A 12 9.77 -21.58 9.49
C HIS A 12 10.27 -22.53 8.36
N ARG A 13 9.42 -23.46 7.93
CA ARG A 13 9.68 -24.35 6.78
C ARG A 13 8.90 -23.96 5.50
N GLY A 14 8.07 -22.92 5.56
CA GLY A 14 7.25 -22.47 4.43
C GLY A 14 8.03 -21.77 3.31
N GLY A 15 8.96 -20.86 3.64
CA GLY A 15 9.62 -20.01 2.66
C GLY A 15 10.66 -20.73 1.78
N VAL A 16 11.43 -21.65 2.36
CA VAL A 16 12.51 -22.36 1.64
C VAL A 16 11.98 -23.46 0.72
N PHE A 17 10.82 -24.05 1.04
CA PHE A 17 10.22 -25.10 0.21
C PHE A 17 9.65 -24.58 -1.13
N LEU A 18 9.35 -23.28 -1.22
CA LEU A 18 8.89 -22.64 -2.46
C LEU A 18 10.03 -22.30 -3.45
N LEU A 19 11.24 -22.07 -2.95
CA LEU A 19 12.43 -21.91 -3.81
C LEU A 19 12.81 -23.21 -4.53
N GLN A 20 12.53 -24.36 -3.92
CA GLN A 20 12.86 -25.67 -4.50
C GLN A 20 11.86 -26.15 -5.57
N ARG A 21 10.74 -25.43 -5.77
CA ARG A 21 9.69 -25.76 -6.76
C ARG A 21 9.83 -25.00 -8.09
N GLN A 22 10.88 -24.22 -8.30
CA GLN A 22 11.08 -23.41 -9.52
C GLN A 22 11.85 -24.13 -10.65
N GLY A 23 12.42 -25.31 -10.41
CA GLY A 23 13.07 -26.13 -11.45
C GLY A 23 12.21 -26.40 -12.69
N PRO A 24 10.95 -26.86 -12.56
CA PRO A 24 10.13 -27.21 -13.73
C PRO A 24 9.60 -25.98 -14.51
N LEU A 25 9.35 -24.85 -13.84
CA LEU A 25 8.90 -23.62 -14.51
C LEU A 25 10.05 -22.92 -15.24
N ALA A 26 11.27 -22.98 -14.71
CA ALA A 26 12.47 -22.51 -15.39
C ALA A 26 12.84 -23.41 -16.58
N ALA A 27 12.69 -24.73 -16.45
CA ALA A 27 12.90 -25.68 -17.55
C ALA A 27 11.87 -25.50 -18.68
N ALA A 28 10.61 -25.24 -18.35
CA ALA A 28 9.59 -24.92 -19.35
C ALA A 28 9.91 -23.63 -20.13
N ARG A 29 10.52 -22.63 -19.48
CA ARG A 29 10.98 -21.38 -20.13
C ARG A 29 12.15 -21.63 -21.09
N ALA A 30 13.07 -22.54 -20.75
CA ALA A 30 14.22 -22.89 -21.57
C ALA A 30 13.86 -23.76 -22.80
N VAL A 31 12.81 -24.58 -22.70
CA VAL A 31 12.39 -25.47 -23.80
C VAL A 31 11.49 -24.75 -24.82
N THR A 32 10.93 -23.57 -24.49
CA THR A 32 9.88 -22.93 -25.33
C THR A 32 10.17 -21.50 -25.79
N THR A 33 11.29 -20.88 -25.40
CA THR A 33 11.57 -19.46 -25.75
C THR A 33 12.83 -19.33 -26.60
N ASP A 34 12.66 -19.12 -27.90
CA ASP A 34 13.71 -18.59 -28.79
C ASP A 34 13.99 -17.11 -28.42
N PRO A 35 15.25 -16.69 -28.18
CA PRO A 35 15.60 -15.32 -27.78
C PRO A 35 15.27 -14.23 -28.81
N SER A 36 14.83 -14.60 -30.01
CA SER A 36 14.93 -13.74 -31.21
C SER A 36 13.60 -13.18 -31.73
N ALA A 37 12.44 -13.54 -31.16
CA ALA A 37 11.15 -13.00 -31.59
C ALA A 37 10.13 -12.93 -30.43
N PRO A 38 9.41 -11.80 -30.25
CA PRO A 38 8.31 -11.75 -29.29
C PRO A 38 7.19 -12.72 -29.74
N PRO A 39 6.76 -13.67 -28.91
CA PRO A 39 5.73 -14.63 -29.29
C PRO A 39 4.38 -13.92 -29.48
N THR A 40 3.99 -13.70 -30.74
CA THR A 40 2.73 -13.03 -31.13
C THR A 40 1.50 -13.92 -30.98
N ARG A 41 1.68 -15.21 -30.70
CA ARG A 41 0.60 -16.15 -30.36
C ARG A 41 0.75 -16.52 -28.88
N PHE A 42 -0.29 -16.26 -28.08
CA PHE A 42 -0.35 -16.42 -26.61
C PHE A 42 0.30 -15.31 -25.75
N LEU A 43 0.46 -14.10 -26.29
CA LEU A 43 0.94 -12.94 -25.53
C LEU A 43 0.11 -12.68 -24.26
N SER A 44 -1.22 -12.80 -24.33
CA SER A 44 -2.11 -12.62 -23.17
C SER A 44 -1.87 -13.66 -22.07
N VAL A 45 -1.62 -14.93 -22.44
CA VAL A 45 -1.30 -16.00 -21.48
C VAL A 45 0.06 -15.75 -20.85
N TRP A 46 1.05 -15.29 -21.62
CA TRP A 46 2.37 -14.98 -21.10
C TRP A 46 2.35 -13.77 -20.15
N LEU A 47 1.59 -12.73 -20.49
CA LEU A 47 1.36 -11.57 -19.61
C LEU A 47 0.61 -11.97 -18.33
N ALA A 48 -0.43 -12.81 -18.44
CA ALA A 48 -1.16 -13.33 -17.30
C ALA A 48 -0.27 -14.20 -16.40
N ALA A 49 0.59 -15.04 -16.98
CA ALA A 49 1.56 -15.83 -16.23
C ALA A 49 2.59 -14.95 -15.52
N GLY A 50 3.13 -13.94 -16.20
CA GLY A 50 4.04 -12.96 -15.60
C GLY A 50 3.39 -12.19 -14.44
N PHE A 51 2.14 -11.77 -14.62
CA PHE A 51 1.35 -11.11 -13.57
C PHE A 51 1.13 -12.04 -12.37
N ALA A 52 0.71 -13.29 -12.60
CA ALA A 52 0.51 -14.27 -11.54
C ALA A 52 1.81 -14.55 -10.75
N VAL A 53 2.95 -14.65 -11.46
CA VAL A 53 4.27 -14.80 -10.84
C VAL A 53 4.62 -13.58 -10.00
N SER A 54 4.34 -12.37 -10.48
CA SER A 54 4.57 -11.13 -9.72
C SER A 54 3.71 -11.06 -8.45
N VAL A 55 2.43 -11.44 -8.54
CA VAL A 55 1.52 -11.52 -7.38
C VAL A 55 2.02 -12.54 -6.36
N ALA A 56 2.48 -13.71 -6.82
CA ALA A 56 3.03 -14.73 -5.94
C ALA A 56 4.31 -14.24 -5.22
N TRP A 57 5.20 -13.54 -5.92
CA TRP A 57 6.37 -12.92 -5.31
C TRP A 57 6.00 -11.84 -4.30
N ALA A 58 5.04 -10.98 -4.60
CA ALA A 58 4.54 -9.98 -3.66
C ALA A 58 3.99 -10.62 -2.39
N TYR A 59 3.25 -11.73 -2.52
CA TYR A 59 2.73 -12.48 -1.38
C TYR A 59 3.85 -13.08 -0.52
N VAL A 60 4.89 -13.65 -1.14
CA VAL A 60 6.05 -14.19 -0.40
C VAL A 60 6.76 -13.07 0.36
N VAL A 61 7.06 -11.96 -0.31
CA VAL A 61 7.72 -10.80 0.32
C VAL A 61 6.88 -10.24 1.46
N ALA A 62 5.57 -10.10 1.28
CA ALA A 62 4.68 -9.61 2.33
C ALA A 62 4.69 -10.51 3.58
N ASN A 63 4.74 -11.83 3.41
CA ASN A 63 4.82 -12.77 4.53
C ASN A 63 6.16 -12.67 5.27
N GLU A 64 7.27 -12.55 4.55
CA GLU A 64 8.59 -12.39 5.19
C GLU A 64 8.69 -11.05 5.93
N VAL A 65 8.19 -9.97 5.33
CA VAL A 65 8.12 -8.66 6.00
C VAL A 65 7.24 -8.73 7.25
N LEU A 66 6.06 -9.34 7.18
CA LEU A 66 5.20 -9.53 8.34
C LEU A 66 5.88 -10.34 9.45
N ALA A 67 6.61 -11.41 9.10
CA ALA A 67 7.35 -12.20 10.06
C ALA A 67 8.46 -11.39 10.77
N LEU A 68 9.16 -10.52 10.02
CA LEU A 68 10.14 -9.60 10.58
C LEU A 68 9.49 -8.59 11.53
N LEU A 69 8.31 -8.07 11.17
CA LEU A 69 7.57 -7.13 12.02
C LEU A 69 7.07 -7.78 13.31
N VAL A 70 6.57 -9.02 13.25
CA VAL A 70 6.18 -9.80 14.45
C VAL A 70 7.39 -9.96 15.37
N SER A 71 8.55 -10.34 14.81
CA SER A 71 9.79 -10.48 15.57
C SER A 71 10.21 -9.15 16.22
N ALA A 72 10.15 -8.05 15.47
CA ALA A 72 10.45 -6.71 15.97
C ALA A 72 9.47 -6.26 17.07
N GLY A 73 8.19 -6.57 16.94
CA GLY A 73 7.17 -6.27 17.95
C GLY A 73 7.44 -6.94 19.29
N ILE A 74 7.89 -8.20 19.27
CA ILE A 74 8.30 -8.94 20.49
C ILE A 74 9.50 -8.26 21.16
N VAL A 75 10.51 -7.83 20.40
CA VAL A 75 11.72 -7.19 20.94
C VAL A 75 11.43 -5.80 21.50
N LEU A 76 10.61 -5.02 20.81
CA LEU A 76 10.28 -3.64 21.18
C LEU A 76 9.13 -3.55 22.21
N SER A 77 8.51 -4.67 22.60
CA SER A 77 7.30 -4.72 23.44
C SER A 77 6.16 -3.85 22.90
N LEU A 78 6.06 -3.76 21.57
CA LEU A 78 5.01 -3.00 20.88
C LEU A 78 4.05 -3.95 20.19
N ASP A 79 2.80 -3.50 20.05
CA ASP A 79 1.80 -4.26 19.32
C ASP A 79 2.18 -4.40 17.84
N THR A 80 2.14 -5.64 17.36
CA THR A 80 2.54 -5.97 15.99
C THR A 80 1.64 -5.29 14.96
N ALA A 81 0.33 -5.15 15.25
CA ALA A 81 -0.58 -4.52 14.31
C ALA A 81 -0.26 -3.03 14.15
N THR A 82 0.11 -2.35 15.24
CA THR A 82 0.54 -0.94 15.19
C THR A 82 1.83 -0.76 14.37
N LEU A 83 2.81 -1.66 14.53
CA LEU A 83 4.03 -1.66 13.71
C LEU A 83 3.74 -1.98 12.24
N ALA A 84 2.84 -2.92 11.96
CA ALA A 84 2.42 -3.27 10.60
C ALA A 84 1.72 -2.11 9.92
N LEU A 85 0.75 -1.49 10.59
CA LEU A 85 0.02 -0.34 10.06
C LEU A 85 0.95 0.84 9.77
N THR A 86 1.92 1.11 10.65
CA THR A 86 2.86 2.23 10.46
C THR A 86 3.82 1.98 9.30
N VAL A 87 4.48 0.81 9.24
CA VAL A 87 5.41 0.46 8.15
C VAL A 87 4.69 0.40 6.81
N LEU A 88 3.47 -0.14 6.76
CA LEU A 88 2.63 -0.15 5.55
C LEU A 88 2.25 1.27 5.12
N ALA A 89 1.83 2.13 6.06
CA ALA A 89 1.48 3.51 5.76
C ALA A 89 2.69 4.33 5.26
N TRP A 90 3.86 4.14 5.88
CA TRP A 90 5.11 4.76 5.46
C TRP A 90 5.55 4.25 4.09
N GLY A 91 5.47 2.94 3.85
CA GLY A 91 5.81 2.31 2.58
C GLY A 91 4.97 2.84 1.42
N ASN A 92 3.65 2.97 1.59
CA ASN A 92 2.77 3.57 0.59
C ASN A 92 3.15 5.04 0.33
N SER A 93 3.31 5.84 1.38
CA SER A 93 3.60 7.27 1.24
C SER A 93 4.97 7.56 0.61
N LEU A 94 5.99 6.78 0.98
CA LEU A 94 7.34 6.91 0.43
C LEU A 94 7.42 6.41 -1.02
N GLY A 95 6.71 5.33 -1.36
CA GLY A 95 6.59 4.85 -2.74
C GLY A 95 5.90 5.88 -3.64
N ASP A 96 4.82 6.49 -3.16
CA ASP A 96 4.13 7.58 -3.85
C ASP A 96 5.03 8.81 -4.00
N LEU A 97 5.80 9.18 -2.97
CA LEU A 97 6.72 10.32 -3.03
C LEU A 97 7.80 10.11 -4.11
N ILE A 98 8.46 8.94 -4.11
CA ILE A 98 9.51 8.63 -5.09
C ILE A 98 8.94 8.64 -6.51
N THR A 99 7.76 8.04 -6.69
CA THR A 99 7.10 7.98 -8.01
C THR A 99 6.68 9.36 -8.49
N ASN A 100 6.07 10.17 -7.63
CA ASN A 100 5.65 11.53 -7.96
C ASN A 100 6.84 12.44 -8.26
N VAL A 101 7.93 12.33 -7.51
CA VAL A 101 9.18 13.09 -7.76
C VAL A 101 9.83 12.64 -9.05
N ALA A 102 9.87 11.33 -9.33
CA ALA A 102 10.41 10.81 -10.59
C ALA A 102 9.61 11.31 -11.80
N MET A 103 8.28 11.27 -11.73
CA MET A 103 7.40 11.76 -12.79
C MET A 103 7.45 13.29 -12.95
N ALA A 104 7.58 14.04 -11.86
CA ALA A 104 7.73 15.50 -11.90
C ALA A 104 9.08 15.94 -12.47
N SER A 105 10.16 15.21 -12.16
CA SER A 105 11.52 15.54 -12.61
C SER A 105 11.86 15.02 -14.00
N ARG A 106 11.31 13.87 -14.42
CA ARG A 106 11.66 13.20 -15.67
C ARG A 106 10.52 13.08 -16.69
N GLY A 107 9.28 13.42 -16.31
CA GLY A 107 8.09 13.22 -17.13
C GLY A 107 7.76 14.29 -18.17
N GLY A 108 8.66 15.26 -18.41
CA GLY A 108 8.48 16.28 -19.46
C GLY A 108 7.30 17.25 -19.23
N PRO A 109 6.85 17.99 -20.28
CA PRO A 109 5.73 18.93 -20.21
C PRO A 109 4.40 18.18 -20.06
N GLY A 110 4.10 17.75 -18.83
CA GLY A 110 2.90 16.97 -18.50
C GLY A 110 3.11 15.98 -17.35
N GLY A 111 4.36 15.64 -17.02
CA GLY A 111 4.70 14.70 -15.94
C GLY A 111 4.12 15.09 -14.58
N ALA A 112 4.07 16.39 -14.27
CA ALA A 112 3.46 16.89 -13.04
C ALA A 112 1.94 16.64 -12.98
N GLN A 113 1.23 16.72 -14.11
CA GLN A 113 -0.21 16.46 -14.15
C GLN A 113 -0.51 14.96 -13.99
N VAL A 114 0.33 14.10 -14.60
CA VAL A 114 0.23 12.65 -14.43
C VAL A 114 0.53 12.26 -12.98
N ALA A 115 1.58 12.82 -12.36
CA ALA A 115 1.91 12.59 -10.95
C ALA A 115 0.74 12.98 -10.02
N VAL A 116 0.15 14.16 -10.21
CA VAL A 116 -1.02 14.59 -9.44
C VAL A 116 -2.21 13.64 -9.66
N SER A 117 -2.48 13.22 -10.89
CA SER A 117 -3.57 12.27 -11.15
C SER A 117 -3.35 10.92 -10.46
N GLY A 118 -2.11 10.45 -10.39
CA GLY A 118 -1.73 9.21 -9.70
C GLY A 118 -1.86 9.31 -8.19
N CYS A 119 -1.40 10.41 -7.58
CA CYS A 119 -1.44 10.59 -6.13
C CYS A 119 -2.86 10.73 -5.56
N TYR A 120 -3.80 11.24 -6.36
CA TYR A 120 -5.22 11.24 -5.99
C TYR A 120 -5.92 9.94 -6.39
N GLY A 121 -5.63 9.42 -7.58
CA GLY A 121 -6.27 8.22 -8.12
C GLY A 121 -5.99 6.97 -7.27
N GLY A 122 -4.76 6.79 -6.79
CA GLY A 122 -4.36 5.64 -5.97
C GLY A 122 -5.18 5.51 -4.68
N PRO A 123 -5.17 6.51 -3.78
CA PRO A 123 -5.97 6.48 -2.55
C PRO A 123 -7.48 6.38 -2.80
N VAL A 124 -8.01 7.08 -3.80
CA VAL A 124 -9.45 7.02 -4.14
C VAL A 124 -9.84 5.61 -4.59
N PHE A 125 -9.04 4.99 -5.45
CA PHE A 125 -9.27 3.61 -5.90
C PHE A 125 -9.19 2.62 -4.73
N ASN A 126 -8.23 2.79 -3.81
CA ASN A 126 -8.07 1.94 -2.64
C ASN A 126 -9.31 2.00 -1.72
N VAL A 127 -9.85 3.19 -1.47
CA VAL A 127 -11.07 3.35 -0.65
C VAL A 127 -12.31 2.79 -1.38
N LEU A 128 -12.50 3.12 -2.65
CA LEU A 128 -13.71 2.71 -3.36
C LEU A 128 -13.75 1.21 -3.64
N VAL A 129 -12.66 0.65 -4.15
CA VAL A 129 -12.63 -0.75 -4.60
C VAL A 129 -12.23 -1.67 -3.47
N HIS A 130 -11.13 -1.40 -2.77
CA HIS A 130 -10.63 -2.31 -1.73
C HIS A 130 -11.53 -2.28 -0.49
N LEU A 131 -11.69 -1.11 0.13
CA LEU A 131 -12.53 -0.99 1.33
C LEU A 131 -14.02 -1.28 1.00
N GLY A 132 -14.54 -0.77 -0.12
CA GLY A 132 -15.90 -1.05 -0.56
C GLY A 132 -16.17 -2.55 -0.77
N MET A 133 -15.28 -3.27 -1.45
CA MET A 133 -15.41 -4.71 -1.65
C MET A 133 -15.26 -5.49 -0.34
N SER A 134 -14.33 -5.10 0.54
CA SER A 134 -14.19 -5.72 1.87
C SER A 134 -15.45 -5.59 2.72
N MET A 135 -16.11 -4.42 2.71
CA MET A 135 -17.37 -4.22 3.43
C MET A 135 -18.51 -5.04 2.81
N LEU A 136 -18.63 -5.08 1.49
CA LEU A 136 -19.62 -5.91 0.79
C LEU A 136 -19.48 -7.39 1.15
N LEU A 137 -18.25 -7.92 1.09
CA LEU A 137 -17.97 -9.32 1.46
C LEU A 137 -18.27 -9.59 2.94
N SER A 138 -17.94 -8.64 3.82
CA SER A 138 -18.19 -8.77 5.26
C SER A 138 -19.69 -8.78 5.59
N CYS A 139 -20.47 -7.91 4.96
CA CYS A 139 -21.94 -7.91 5.09
C CYS A 139 -22.57 -9.19 4.53
N TRP A 140 -22.04 -9.70 3.42
CA TRP A 140 -22.53 -10.93 2.80
C TRP A 140 -22.24 -12.17 3.65
N ALA A 141 -21.04 -12.27 4.23
CA ALA A 141 -20.65 -13.39 5.09
C ALA A 141 -21.23 -13.33 6.51
N GLY A 142 -21.53 -12.13 7.02
CA GLY A 142 -21.93 -11.88 8.41
C GLY A 142 -23.43 -11.65 8.65
N TYR A 143 -24.29 -11.85 7.64
CA TYR A 143 -25.74 -11.64 7.77
C TYR A 143 -26.32 -12.47 8.94
N PRO A 144 -27.01 -11.88 9.95
CA PRO A 144 -27.63 -10.55 9.98
C PRO A 144 -26.95 -9.54 10.95
N ARG A 145 -25.67 -9.71 11.33
CA ARG A 145 -25.03 -8.79 12.28
C ARG A 145 -24.70 -7.45 11.62
N PRO A 146 -25.13 -6.31 12.19
CA PRO A 146 -24.76 -5.00 11.69
C PRO A 146 -23.26 -4.76 11.91
N LEU A 147 -22.63 -4.11 10.93
CA LEU A 147 -21.21 -3.77 10.98
C LEU A 147 -21.05 -2.54 11.88
N GLU A 148 -20.59 -2.76 13.12
CA GLU A 148 -20.35 -1.68 14.07
C GLU A 148 -19.10 -0.91 13.65
N ILE A 149 -19.30 0.32 13.15
CA ILE A 149 -18.21 1.25 12.85
C ILE A 149 -17.83 1.94 14.17
N PRO A 150 -16.61 1.75 14.70
CA PRO A 150 -16.16 2.44 15.91
C PRO A 150 -16.25 3.96 15.68
N ARG A 151 -17.10 4.64 16.46
CA ARG A 151 -17.28 6.09 16.39
C ARG A 151 -16.21 6.79 17.21
N GLU A 152 -14.98 6.70 16.72
CA GLU A 152 -13.84 7.41 17.30
C GLU A 152 -13.92 8.90 16.87
N PRO A 153 -13.86 9.87 17.81
CA PRO A 153 -13.84 11.30 17.47
C PRO A 153 -12.68 11.70 16.55
N GLY A 154 -11.59 10.94 16.58
CA GLY A 154 -10.43 11.13 15.70
C GLY A 154 -10.74 10.85 14.23
N LEU A 155 -11.58 9.85 13.94
CA LEU A 155 -11.92 9.42 12.58
C LEU A 155 -12.70 10.50 11.83
N TYR A 156 -13.69 11.12 12.48
CA TYR A 156 -14.48 12.20 11.88
C TYR A 156 -13.62 13.44 11.57
N ARG A 157 -12.60 13.70 12.40
CA ARG A 157 -11.69 14.83 12.22
C ARG A 157 -10.77 14.63 11.02
N THR A 158 -10.14 13.47 10.90
CA THR A 158 -9.29 13.15 9.74
C THR A 158 -10.10 13.15 8.45
N MET A 159 -11.32 12.61 8.48
CA MET A 159 -12.23 12.61 7.35
C MET A 159 -12.63 14.05 6.93
N GLY A 160 -12.92 14.93 7.89
CA GLY A 160 -13.20 16.34 7.63
C GLY A 160 -12.03 17.09 6.98
N PHE A 161 -10.80 16.85 7.44
CA PHE A 161 -9.60 17.45 6.84
C PHE A 161 -9.33 16.93 5.43
N VAL A 162 -9.50 15.64 5.18
CA VAL A 162 -9.37 15.06 3.84
C VAL A 162 -10.37 15.66 2.87
N VAL A 163 -11.65 15.77 3.28
CA VAL A 163 -12.69 16.40 2.47
C VAL A 163 -12.38 17.88 2.24
N GLY A 164 -11.93 18.61 3.26
CA GLY A 164 -11.52 20.01 3.13
C GLY A 164 -10.35 20.22 2.15
N GLY A 165 -9.32 19.39 2.24
CA GLY A 165 -8.18 19.42 1.31
C GLY A 165 -8.57 19.07 -0.13
N LEU A 166 -9.48 18.10 -0.30
CA LEU A 166 -10.00 17.71 -1.61
C LEU A 166 -10.87 18.82 -2.22
N LEU A 167 -11.75 19.43 -1.43
CA LEU A 167 -12.56 20.58 -1.87
C LEU A 167 -11.67 21.76 -2.27
N TRP A 168 -10.62 22.04 -1.50
CA TRP A 168 -9.64 23.07 -1.85
C TRP A 168 -8.97 22.78 -3.20
N ALA A 169 -8.51 21.54 -3.42
CA ALA A 169 -7.92 21.13 -4.69
C ALA A 169 -8.92 21.28 -5.85
N VAL A 170 -10.16 20.82 -5.68
CA VAL A 170 -11.23 20.92 -6.69
C VAL A 170 -11.61 22.37 -7.00
N VAL A 171 -11.49 23.31 -6.05
CA VAL A 171 -11.78 24.74 -6.29
C VAL A 171 -10.61 25.45 -6.98
N VAL A 172 -9.37 25.12 -6.64
CA VAL A 172 -8.18 25.81 -7.16
C VAL A 172 -7.77 25.29 -8.55
N LEU A 173 -7.96 24.00 -8.86
CA LEU A 173 -7.61 23.42 -10.17
C LEU A 173 -8.34 24.07 -11.37
N PRO A 174 -9.68 24.27 -11.34
CA PRO A 174 -10.42 24.89 -12.44
C PRO A 174 -10.08 26.38 -12.59
N ARG A 175 -9.86 27.09 -11.47
CA ARG A 175 -9.53 28.53 -11.46
C ARG A 175 -8.16 28.85 -12.07
N ARG A 176 -7.28 27.87 -12.24
CA ARG A 176 -5.93 28.03 -12.80
C ARG A 176 -5.76 27.37 -14.17
N GLY A 177 -6.86 27.00 -14.84
CA GLY A 177 -6.82 26.45 -16.19
C GLY A 177 -6.13 25.09 -16.28
N MET A 178 -6.31 24.22 -15.27
CA MET A 178 -5.78 22.85 -15.22
C MET A 178 -4.25 22.71 -15.26
N LYS A 179 -3.50 23.81 -15.09
CA LYS A 179 -2.04 23.74 -14.94
C LYS A 179 -1.66 23.56 -13.47
N VAL A 180 -0.93 22.48 -13.19
CA VAL A 180 -0.36 22.21 -11.86
C VAL A 180 0.75 23.22 -11.58
N GLY A 181 0.41 24.34 -10.95
CA GLY A 181 1.36 25.36 -10.52
C GLY A 181 1.77 25.21 -9.05
N SER A 182 2.89 25.79 -8.65
CA SER A 182 3.41 25.74 -7.26
C SER A 182 2.42 26.23 -6.20
N THR A 183 1.45 27.06 -6.56
CA THR A 183 0.38 27.54 -5.65
C THR A 183 -0.52 26.41 -5.16
N LEU A 184 -0.78 25.37 -5.98
CA LEU A 184 -1.53 24.20 -5.55
C LEU A 184 -0.74 23.42 -4.50
N GLY A 185 0.53 23.13 -4.78
CA GLY A 185 1.43 22.44 -3.84
C GLY A 185 1.57 23.19 -2.52
N PHE A 186 1.76 24.51 -2.56
CA PHE A 186 1.85 25.34 -1.35
C PHE A 186 0.56 25.33 -0.53
N GLY A 187 -0.61 25.47 -1.17
CA GLY A 187 -1.90 25.42 -0.48
C GLY A 187 -2.16 24.07 0.20
N LEU A 188 -1.84 22.97 -0.46
CA LEU A 188 -1.94 21.61 0.10
C LEU A 188 -0.95 21.40 1.26
N LEU A 189 0.28 21.92 1.15
CA LEU A 189 1.27 21.87 2.22
C LEU A 189 0.80 22.62 3.46
N VAL A 190 0.24 23.83 3.31
CA VAL A 190 -0.29 24.63 4.43
C VAL A 190 -1.44 23.90 5.14
N ILE A 191 -2.37 23.32 4.37
CA ILE A 191 -3.48 22.54 4.95
C ILE A 191 -2.94 21.31 5.71
N TYR A 192 -1.95 20.62 5.16
CA TYR A 192 -1.32 19.47 5.80
C TYR A 192 -0.57 19.85 7.08
N LEU A 193 0.22 20.93 7.06
CA LEU A 193 0.93 21.43 8.24
C LEU A 193 -0.06 21.87 9.33
N GLY A 194 -1.15 22.52 8.96
CA GLY A 194 -2.22 22.88 9.90
C GLY A 194 -2.85 21.63 10.55
N PHE A 195 -3.14 20.60 9.78
CA PHE A 195 -3.61 19.31 10.31
C PHE A 195 -2.59 18.70 11.28
N LEU A 196 -1.31 18.70 10.91
CA LEU A 196 -0.24 18.08 11.70
C LEU A 196 -0.04 18.81 13.04
N CYS A 197 -0.07 20.15 13.06
CA CYS A 197 -0.04 20.94 14.30
C CYS A 197 -1.23 20.64 15.20
N ILE A 198 -2.44 20.56 14.65
CA ILE A 198 -3.65 20.22 15.43
C ILE A 198 -3.54 18.81 16.01
N ASN A 199 -3.04 17.85 15.23
CA ASN A 199 -2.87 16.47 15.69
C ASN A 199 -1.83 16.35 16.82
N ILE A 200 -0.68 17.03 16.67
CA ILE A 200 0.38 17.06 17.69
C ILE A 200 -0.11 17.74 18.98
N SER A 201 -0.80 18.88 18.88
CA SER A 201 -1.34 19.58 20.07
C SER A 201 -2.34 18.71 20.85
N GLN A 202 -3.07 17.84 20.15
CA GLN A 202 -3.98 16.89 20.78
C GLN A 202 -3.22 15.75 21.45
N LEU A 203 -2.16 15.22 20.81
CA LEU A 203 -1.31 14.19 21.40
C LEU A 203 -0.66 14.67 22.71
N GLU A 204 -0.22 15.93 22.78
CA GLU A 204 0.30 16.53 24.01
C GLU A 204 -0.77 16.70 25.10
N SER A 205 -2.05 16.79 24.75
CA SER A 205 -3.14 16.90 25.74
C SER A 205 -3.67 15.56 26.28
N GLN A 206 -3.15 14.44 25.77
CA GLN A 206 -3.54 13.07 26.16
C GLN A 206 -2.40 12.32 26.89
N LEU A 207 -1.19 12.89 26.92
CA LEU A 207 -0.03 12.46 27.71
C LEU A 207 -0.05 13.14 29.09
#